data_AF-A0A9D6QHA3-F1
#
_entry.id   AF-A0A9D6QHA3-F1
#
_cell.length_a   1.000
_cell.length_b   1.000
_cell.length_c   1.000
_cell.angle_alpha   90.00
_cell.angle_beta   90.00
_cell.angle_gamma   90.00
#
_symmetry.space_group_name_H-M   'P 1'
#
loop_
_entity.id
_entity.type
_entity.pdbx_description
1 polymer ?
#
loop_
_entity_poly.entity_id
_entity_poly.type
_entity_poly.pdbx_seq_one_letter_code
_entity_poly.pdbx_strand_id
1 'polypeptide(L)' 'VGIKDGQIFHIVTYGQKNMASYATQVSRDDRWKVILYVRSLQKQAAESAKQAAAAPPAPPSSVQAPRPSVQAGVRQ' A
#
# COMPACT_ATOMS: atom_id res chain seq x y z
N VAL A 1 19.29 -0.66 2.15
CA VAL A 1 19.46 -0.47 0.69
C VAL A 1 18.07 -0.41 0.07
N GLY A 2 17.66 0.77 -0.41
CA GLY A 2 16.33 0.96 -1.00
C GLY A 2 16.18 0.23 -2.33
N ILE A 3 14.96 -0.18 -2.66
CA ILE A 3 14.63 -0.83 -3.94
C ILE A 3 15.07 0.07 -5.09
N LYS A 4 15.73 -0.48 -6.11
CA LYS A 4 16.14 0.26 -7.31
C LYS A 4 14.91 0.57 -8.18
N ASP A 5 14.87 1.76 -8.79
CA ASP A 5 13.82 2.19 -9.71
C ASP A 5 13.53 1.18 -10.83
N GLY A 6 14.57 0.63 -11.47
CA GLY A 6 14.41 -0.42 -12.48
C GLY A 6 13.75 -1.70 -11.96
N GLN A 7 13.95 -2.04 -10.67
CA GLN A 7 13.28 -3.19 -10.06
C GLN A 7 11.79 -2.89 -9.82
N ILE A 8 11.44 -1.65 -9.45
CA ILE A 8 10.04 -1.22 -9.33
C ILE A 8 9.36 -1.27 -10.70
N PHE A 9 10.04 -0.79 -11.75
CA PHE A 9 9.52 -0.88 -13.12
C PHE A 9 9.25 -2.32 -13.54
N HIS A 10 10.16 -3.25 -13.21
CA HIS A 10 9.98 -4.67 -13.49
C HIS A 10 8.78 -5.24 -12.73
N ILE A 11 8.63 -4.94 -11.44
CA ILE A 11 7.52 -5.42 -10.61
C ILE A 11 6.17 -4.89 -11.14
N VAL A 12 6.07 -3.61 -11.50
CA VAL A 12 4.83 -3.06 -12.08
C VAL A 12 4.50 -3.70 -13.43
N THR A 13 5.53 -4.01 -14.22
CA THR A 13 5.37 -4.60 -15.55
C THR A 13 5.00 -6.08 -15.50
N TYR A 14 5.71 -6.90 -14.71
CA TYR A 14 5.55 -8.35 -14.73
C TYR A 14 4.78 -8.89 -13.52
N GLY A 15 4.52 -8.04 -12.52
CA GLY A 15 4.06 -8.48 -11.22
C GLY A 15 5.20 -9.04 -10.37
N GLN A 16 4.92 -9.30 -9.10
CA GLN A 16 5.83 -10.02 -8.20
C GLN A 16 5.04 -10.65 -7.07
N LYS A 17 5.29 -11.94 -6.79
CA LYS A 17 4.57 -12.72 -5.77
C LYS A 17 3.06 -12.65 -6.01
N ASN A 18 2.29 -12.09 -5.07
CA ASN A 18 0.84 -11.93 -5.19
C ASN A 18 0.41 -10.64 -5.93
N MET A 19 1.36 -9.80 -6.36
CA MET A 19 1.06 -8.60 -7.14
C MET A 19 0.94 -8.97 -8.62
N ALA A 20 -0.24 -8.75 -9.20
CA ALA A 20 -0.50 -8.97 -10.61
C ALA A 20 0.30 -8.02 -11.52
N SER A 21 0.42 -8.37 -12.81
CA SER A 21 1.00 -7.49 -13.82
C SER A 21 0.06 -6.32 -14.12
N TYR A 22 0.62 -5.11 -14.15
CA TYR A 22 -0.09 -3.90 -14.58
C TYR A 22 0.32 -3.46 -15.99
N ALA A 23 0.91 -4.37 -16.78
CA ALA A 23 1.45 -4.01 -18.09
C ALA A 23 0.38 -3.53 -19.08
N THR A 24 -0.83 -4.08 -19.01
CA THR A 24 -1.94 -3.74 -19.91
C THR A 24 -2.69 -2.47 -19.49
N GLN A 25 -2.63 -2.11 -18.21
CA GLN A 25 -3.39 -0.99 -17.64
C GLN A 25 -2.58 0.31 -17.60
N VAL A 26 -1.25 0.21 -17.55
CA VAL A 26 -0.37 1.37 -17.38
C VAL A 26 0.65 1.45 -18.52
N SER A 27 0.61 2.55 -19.26
CA SER A 27 1.59 2.88 -20.30
C SER A 27 3.00 3.02 -19.72
N ARG A 28 4.04 2.77 -20.54
CA ARG A 28 5.44 2.86 -20.10
C ARG A 28 5.77 4.22 -19.45
N ASP A 29 5.25 5.30 -20.02
CA ASP A 29 5.47 6.67 -19.53
C ASP A 29 4.85 6.88 -18.13
N ASP A 30 3.60 6.45 -17.95
CA ASP A 30 2.92 6.52 -16.66
C ASP A 30 3.60 5.65 -15.58
N ARG A 31 4.20 4.51 -15.95
CA ARG A 31 4.98 3.72 -14.98
C ARG A 31 6.15 4.50 -14.40
N TRP A 32 6.85 5.30 -15.21
CA TRP A 32 7.94 6.15 -14.72
C TRP A 32 7.43 7.28 -13.83
N LYS A 33 6.30 7.90 -14.18
CA LYS A 33 5.63 8.91 -13.34
C LYS A 33 5.22 8.33 -11.97
N VAL A 34 4.65 7.13 -11.94
CA VAL A 34 4.29 6.43 -10.71
C VAL A 34 5.53 6.17 -9.84
N ILE A 35 6.65 5.73 -10.42
CA ILE A 35 7.88 5.48 -9.67
C ILE A 35 8.40 6.78 -9.04
N LEU A 36 8.41 7.89 -9.79
CA LEU A 36 8.82 9.20 -9.27
C LEU A 36 7.92 9.68 -8.14
N TYR A 37 6.61 9.46 -8.27
CA TYR A 37 5.65 9.80 -7.23
C TYR A 37 5.83 8.93 -5.97
N VAL A 38 6.04 7.62 -6.12
CA VAL A 38 6.34 6.74 -4.98
C VAL A 38 7.63 7.17 -4.27
N ARG A 39 8.63 7.68 -5.00
CA ARG A 39 9.86 8.23 -4.39
C ARG A 39 9.60 9.51 -3.61
N SER A 40 8.77 10.42 -4.11
CA SER A 40 8.40 11.61 -3.34
C SER A 40 7.61 11.23 -2.08
N LEU A 41 6.72 10.22 -2.18
CA LEU A 41 6.01 9.68 -1.02
C LEU A 41 6.96 9.01 -0.01
N GLN A 42 7.95 8.24 -0.45
CA GLN A 42 8.95 7.65 0.45
C GLN A 42 9.75 8.70 1.22
N LYS A 43 10.09 9.82 0.57
CA LYS A 43 10.76 10.96 1.23
C LYS A 43 9.85 11.61 2.27
N GLN A 44 8.61 11.93 1.88
CA GLN A 44 7.60 12.49 2.79
C GLN A 44 7.27 11.56 3.95
N ALA A 45 7.20 10.25 3.70
CA ALA A 45 6.98 9.24 4.73
C ALA A 45 8.18 9.10 5.66
N ALA A 46 9.42 9.25 5.17
CA ALA A 46 10.60 9.31 6.02
C ALA A 46 10.61 10.56 6.91
N GLU A 47 10.19 11.70 6.38
CA GLU A 47 10.00 12.94 7.16
C GLU A 47 8.87 12.79 8.19
N SER A 48 7.74 12.21 7.79
CA SER A 48 6.59 11.95 8.66
C SER A 48 6.90 10.88 9.72
N ALA A 49 7.71 9.87 9.40
CA ALA A 49 8.19 8.86 10.35
C ALA A 49 9.17 9.46 11.37
N LYS A 50 9.98 10.45 10.96
CA LYS A 50 10.80 11.25 11.87
C LYS A 50 9.94 12.09 12.82
N GLN A 51 8.77 12.53 12.36
CA GLN A 51 7.77 13.23 13.18
C GLN A 51 6.99 12.28 14.12
N ALA A 52 6.70 11.05 13.66
CA ALA A 52 5.96 10.04 14.43
C ALA A 52 6.79 9.37 15.54
N ALA A 53 8.12 9.52 15.52
CA ALA A 53 9.00 9.05 16.60
C ALA A 53 8.88 9.85 17.93
N ALA A 54 8.00 10.87 17.99
CA ALA A 54 7.69 11.62 19.20
C ALA A 54 6.34 11.26 19.86
N ALA A 55 5.61 10.25 19.37
CA ALA A 55 4.37 9.76 20.00
C ALA A 55 4.50 8.25 20.32
N PRO A 56 4.29 7.82 21.58
CA PRO A 56 4.40 6.42 21.97
C PRO A 56 3.44 5.52 21.17
N PRO A 57 3.78 4.23 20.98
CA PRO A 57 3.17 3.35 20.00
C PRO A 57 1.74 2.99 20.41
N ALA A 58 0.74 3.50 19.69
CA ALA A 58 -0.60 2.93 19.72
C ALA A 58 -0.64 1.70 18.78
N PRO A 59 -1.24 0.58 19.22
CA PRO A 59 -1.16 -0.73 18.53
C PRO A 59 -1.80 -0.69 17.13
N PRO A 60 -1.41 -1.64 16.25
CA PRO A 60 -1.92 -1.70 14.88
C PRO A 60 -3.44 -1.74 14.91
N SER A 61 -4.08 -0.82 14.18
CA SER A 61 -5.50 -0.96 13.83
C SER A 61 -5.65 -2.25 13.02
N SER A 62 -5.88 -3.35 13.73
CA SER A 62 -6.78 -4.40 13.28
C SER A 62 -8.03 -3.68 12.83
N VAL A 63 -8.22 -3.55 11.51
CA VAL A 63 -9.52 -3.27 10.92
C VAL A 63 -10.43 -4.43 11.33
N GLN A 64 -11.03 -4.22 12.49
CA GLN A 64 -12.13 -4.95 13.03
C GLN A 64 -13.32 -4.61 12.13
N ALA A 65 -13.59 -5.46 11.15
CA ALA A 65 -14.88 -5.42 10.45
C ALA A 65 -15.90 -6.09 11.38
N PRO A 66 -16.86 -5.35 11.96
CA PRO A 66 -17.95 -5.98 12.70
C PRO A 66 -18.78 -6.80 11.71
N ARG A 67 -18.82 -8.12 11.87
CA ARG A 67 -19.95 -8.88 11.31
C ARG A 67 -21.16 -8.48 12.16
N PRO A 68 -22.20 -7.83 11.61
CA PRO A 68 -23.41 -7.61 12.37
C PRO A 68 -24.04 -8.97 12.66
N SER A 69 -23.98 -9.42 13.91
CA SER A 69 -24.85 -10.47 14.44
C SER A 69 -26.28 -9.93 14.48
N VAL A 70 -26.97 -9.95 13.34
CA VAL A 70 -28.42 -9.97 13.22
C VAL A 70 -28.74 -11.45 12.98
N GLN A 71 -29.59 -12.17 13.71
CA GLN A 71 -30.75 -11.81 14.48
C GLN A 71 -31.00 -12.96 15.48
N ALA A 72 -31.08 -12.64 16.77
CA ALA A 72 -31.67 -13.52 17.75
C ALA A 72 -33.19 -13.42 17.62
N GLY A 73 -33.84 -14.56 17.35
CA GLY A 73 -35.23 -14.86 17.74
C GLY A 73 -36.34 -14.29 16.86
N VAL A 74 -37.40 -15.09 16.75
CA VAL A 74 -38.83 -14.78 16.51
C VAL A 74 -39.42 -15.57 15.32
N ARG A 75 -40.05 -16.70 15.68
CA ARG A 75 -41.31 -17.28 15.11
C ARG A 75 -41.27 -17.97 13.73
N GLN A 76 -41.35 -19.30 13.72
CA GLN A 76 -42.56 -20.14 13.60
C GLN A 76 -42.14 -21.62 13.69
#